data_AF-A0A0S7X0P0-F1
#
_entry.id   AF-A0A0S7X0P0-F1
#
_cell.length_a   1.000
_cell.length_b   1.000
_cell.length_c   1.000
_cell.angle_alpha   90.00
_cell.angle_beta   90.00
_cell.angle_gamma   90.00
#
_symmetry.space_group_name_H-M   'P 1'
#
loop_
_entity.id
_entity.type
_entity.pdbx_description
1 polymer ?
#
loop_
_entity_poly.entity_id
_entity_poly.type
_entity_poly.pdbx_seq_one_letter_code
_entity_poly.pdbx_strand_id
1 'polypeptide(L)'
;MGRDGVFSITLVATLVCASSALGGNVEDAAKLFGDRKYAEAVELLKEELEKHPTNAQAYLFLASSYEKLSQWAEAAEAWEKFVKLAKSDGEKTFGETRLKACRARAAGKEPVPPKKPTPPKPTGFEKYEKQSMVFTTIRTEHFMVQAKNRTLCEDAAKEAERHLGRIRSVFLEGREWPHVVTICIHKNHGEYVLEAGTPEWSGGGYSVRSYGTGETIRRVELFALDEKRKYIQDLLTKTLPHELTHVVLHEYFGERTFRGLPLALNEGLAMYVEEGTAVRYEKQLAEAVKKGHYYKLPDLFKMQRYPPSVGLFYAQSASATRYLIEKGMTAEQFQTFLAQIKKGNDMNAALQTALGRPGDLLAAMETHWVDMLKEKAVEYAKKPTPKKKPPEKKPAPTPPTVTKEKPETVEQEEEDEEDVIIKVE
;
A
#
# COMPACT_ATOMS: atom_id res chain seq x y z
N MET A 1 3.07 16.39 -20.05
CA MET A 1 1.73 15.83 -19.82
C MET A 1 1.92 14.38 -19.37
N GLY A 2 1.47 14.09 -18.16
CA GLY A 2 1.74 12.85 -17.44
C GLY A 2 0.98 12.97 -16.13
N ARG A 3 -0.34 12.82 -16.22
CA ARG A 3 -1.28 13.04 -15.12
C ARG A 3 -2.49 12.08 -15.21
N ASP A 4 -2.33 10.90 -15.81
CA ASP A 4 -3.50 10.06 -16.15
C ASP A 4 -3.58 8.74 -15.35
N GLY A 5 -2.54 8.37 -14.59
CA GLY A 5 -2.50 7.09 -13.86
C GLY A 5 -3.23 7.07 -12.51
N VAL A 6 -3.36 8.22 -11.84
CA VAL A 6 -3.95 8.30 -10.49
C VAL A 6 -5.47 8.49 -10.54
N PHE A 7 -6.02 8.94 -11.67
CA PHE A 7 -7.47 9.13 -11.86
C PHE A 7 -8.23 7.83 -12.18
N SER A 8 -7.54 6.76 -12.58
CA SER A 8 -8.16 5.58 -13.19
C SER A 8 -8.73 4.55 -12.18
N ILE A 9 -8.13 4.41 -10.99
CA ILE A 9 -8.56 3.44 -9.95
C ILE A 9 -9.67 4.04 -9.07
N THR A 10 -9.55 5.33 -8.72
CA THR A 10 -10.55 6.03 -7.89
C THR A 10 -11.93 6.05 -8.54
N LEU A 11 -11.99 6.03 -9.87
CA LEU A 11 -13.23 6.13 -10.62
C LEU A 11 -14.05 4.83 -10.66
N VAL A 12 -13.40 3.66 -10.79
CA VAL A 12 -14.11 2.37 -10.74
C VAL A 12 -14.72 2.16 -9.35
N ALA A 13 -14.00 2.53 -8.29
CA ALA A 13 -14.50 2.50 -6.93
C ALA A 13 -15.66 3.51 -6.67
N THR A 14 -15.62 4.70 -7.28
CA THR A 14 -16.73 5.69 -7.14
C THR A 14 -17.96 5.32 -7.99
N LEU A 15 -17.78 4.71 -9.16
CA LEU A 15 -18.84 4.17 -10.00
C LEU A 15 -19.62 3.04 -9.31
N VAL A 16 -18.92 2.14 -8.61
CA VAL A 16 -19.53 1.03 -7.86
C VAL A 16 -20.31 1.54 -6.63
N CYS A 17 -19.85 2.61 -5.98
CA CYS A 17 -20.52 3.18 -4.80
C CYS A 17 -21.67 4.16 -5.11
N ALA A 18 -21.86 4.58 -6.37
CA ALA A 18 -22.91 5.52 -6.76
C ALA A 18 -24.07 4.84 -7.50
N SER A 19 -24.66 3.79 -6.93
CA SER A 19 -26.09 3.52 -7.14
C SER A 19 -26.64 2.60 -6.06
N SER A 20 -27.54 3.11 -5.25
CA SER A 20 -28.46 2.33 -4.41
C SER A 20 -29.53 1.61 -5.24
N ALA A 21 -29.16 1.06 -6.40
CA ALA A 21 -30.04 0.37 -7.33
C ALA A 21 -29.25 -0.49 -8.34
N LEU A 22 -28.31 -1.32 -7.86
CA LEU A 22 -27.88 -2.46 -8.67
C LEU A 22 -29.06 -3.43 -8.72
N GLY A 23 -29.66 -3.61 -9.90
CA GLY A 23 -30.61 -4.69 -10.12
C GLY A 23 -29.91 -6.05 -9.94
N GLY A 24 -30.63 -7.04 -9.42
CA GLY A 24 -30.07 -8.28 -8.88
C GLY A 24 -28.99 -8.96 -9.73
N ASN A 25 -29.16 -9.03 -11.05
CA ASN A 25 -28.20 -9.70 -11.93
C ASN A 25 -26.84 -8.97 -12.03
N VAL A 26 -26.77 -7.64 -11.86
CA VAL A 26 -25.48 -6.91 -11.87
C VAL A 26 -24.72 -7.13 -10.58
N GLU A 27 -25.42 -7.21 -9.45
CA GLU A 27 -24.82 -7.46 -8.13
C GLU A 27 -24.25 -8.88 -8.06
N ASP A 28 -25.02 -9.87 -8.50
CA ASP A 28 -24.59 -11.26 -8.59
C ASP A 28 -23.42 -11.43 -9.57
N ALA A 29 -23.44 -10.70 -10.71
CA ALA A 29 -22.32 -10.72 -11.65
C ALA A 29 -21.06 -10.06 -11.08
N ALA A 30 -21.20 -8.99 -10.29
CA ALA A 30 -20.08 -8.35 -9.60
C ALA A 30 -19.46 -9.31 -8.56
N LYS A 31 -20.28 -10.10 -7.88
CA LYS A 31 -19.82 -11.17 -6.97
C LYS A 31 -19.07 -12.26 -7.72
N LEU A 32 -19.64 -12.79 -8.81
CA LEU A 32 -18.95 -13.76 -9.68
C LEU A 32 -17.63 -13.22 -10.25
N PHE A 33 -17.61 -11.94 -10.61
CA PHE A 33 -16.40 -11.26 -11.05
C PHE A 33 -15.33 -11.19 -9.95
N GLY A 34 -15.74 -10.87 -8.71
CA GLY A 34 -14.88 -10.92 -7.52
C GLY A 34 -14.32 -12.33 -7.25
N ASP A 35 -15.16 -13.35 -7.43
CA ASP A 35 -14.81 -14.77 -7.29
C ASP A 35 -13.98 -15.32 -8.46
N ARG A 36 -13.59 -14.46 -9.43
CA ARG A 36 -12.84 -14.79 -10.65
C ARG A 36 -13.55 -15.76 -11.59
N LYS A 37 -14.86 -15.93 -11.42
CA LYS A 37 -15.74 -16.73 -12.28
C LYS A 37 -16.21 -15.89 -13.47
N TYR A 38 -15.25 -15.41 -14.26
CA TYR A 38 -15.51 -14.41 -15.30
C TYR A 38 -16.44 -14.92 -16.41
N ALA A 39 -16.37 -16.22 -16.73
CA ALA A 39 -17.28 -16.82 -17.71
C ALA A 39 -18.73 -16.83 -17.20
N GLU A 40 -18.95 -17.21 -15.94
CA GLU A 40 -20.28 -17.18 -15.30
C GLU A 40 -20.80 -15.74 -15.19
N ALA A 41 -19.93 -14.78 -14.85
CA ALA A 41 -20.29 -13.36 -14.80
C ALA A 41 -20.71 -12.83 -16.19
N VAL A 42 -20.01 -13.21 -17.26
CA VAL A 42 -20.35 -12.82 -18.64
C VAL A 42 -21.76 -13.26 -19.02
N GLU A 43 -22.14 -14.51 -18.72
CA GLU A 43 -23.47 -15.02 -19.07
C GLU A 43 -24.58 -14.25 -18.33
N LEU A 44 -24.40 -14.03 -17.03
CA LEU A 44 -25.38 -13.28 -16.24
C LEU A 44 -25.50 -11.81 -16.67
N LEU A 45 -24.38 -11.19 -17.09
CA LEU A 45 -24.35 -9.82 -17.59
C LEU A 45 -24.98 -9.68 -18.98
N LYS A 46 -24.88 -10.70 -19.84
CA LYS A 46 -25.60 -10.72 -21.11
C LYS A 46 -27.10 -10.78 -20.89
N GLU A 47 -27.58 -11.66 -20.01
CA GLU A 47 -29.01 -11.75 -19.66
C GLU A 47 -29.55 -10.43 -19.10
N GLU A 48 -28.76 -9.75 -18.26
CA GLU A 48 -29.10 -8.42 -17.74
C GLU A 48 -29.19 -7.39 -18.86
N LEU A 49 -28.24 -7.39 -19.80
CA LEU A 49 -28.20 -6.43 -20.90
C LEU A 49 -29.28 -6.69 -21.96
N GLU A 50 -29.82 -7.90 -22.05
CA GLU A 50 -31.02 -8.18 -22.86
C GLU A 50 -32.25 -7.46 -22.31
N LYS A 51 -32.41 -7.44 -20.97
CA LYS A 51 -33.54 -6.79 -20.28
C LYS A 51 -33.32 -5.28 -20.11
N HIS A 52 -32.07 -4.89 -19.90
CA HIS A 52 -31.67 -3.53 -19.55
C HIS A 52 -30.49 -3.05 -20.42
N PRO A 53 -30.72 -2.82 -21.73
CA PRO A 53 -29.66 -2.53 -22.70
C PRO A 53 -28.97 -1.16 -22.53
N THR A 54 -29.44 -0.32 -21.62
CA THR A 54 -28.83 0.97 -21.29
C THR A 54 -28.12 0.97 -19.93
N ASN A 55 -27.93 -0.21 -19.32
CA ASN A 55 -27.26 -0.34 -18.04
C ASN A 55 -25.74 -0.21 -18.20
N ALA A 56 -25.22 1.00 -17.93
CA ALA A 56 -23.79 1.30 -18.02
C ALA A 56 -22.95 0.38 -17.11
N GLN A 57 -23.44 0.06 -15.91
CA GLN A 57 -22.69 -0.75 -14.96
C GLN A 57 -22.58 -2.21 -15.40
N ALA A 58 -23.61 -2.76 -16.05
CA ALA A 58 -23.55 -4.08 -16.66
C ALA A 58 -22.50 -4.13 -17.79
N TYR A 59 -22.41 -3.10 -18.64
CA TYR A 59 -21.35 -3.02 -19.64
C TYR A 59 -19.94 -2.87 -19.05
N LEU A 60 -19.79 -2.16 -17.92
CA LEU A 60 -18.51 -2.05 -17.21
C LEU A 60 -17.99 -3.41 -16.75
N PHE A 61 -18.84 -4.18 -16.06
CA PHE A 61 -18.48 -5.52 -15.59
C PHE A 61 -18.31 -6.51 -16.74
N LEU A 62 -19.10 -6.38 -17.81
CA LEU A 62 -19.01 -7.27 -18.97
C LEU A 62 -17.68 -7.07 -19.70
N ALA A 63 -17.32 -5.81 -19.97
CA ALA A 63 -16.06 -5.45 -20.59
C ALA A 63 -14.85 -5.89 -19.76
N SER A 64 -14.93 -5.67 -18.45
CA SER A 64 -13.90 -6.10 -17.50
C SER A 64 -13.76 -7.62 -17.44
N SER A 65 -14.87 -8.37 -17.52
CA SER A 65 -14.87 -9.84 -17.53
C SER A 65 -14.24 -10.39 -18.79
N TYR A 66 -14.57 -9.82 -19.95
CA TYR A 66 -13.95 -10.19 -21.23
C TYR A 66 -12.45 -9.91 -21.26
N GLU A 67 -11.99 -8.80 -20.66
CA GLU A 67 -10.55 -8.55 -20.53
C GLU A 67 -9.83 -9.61 -19.68
N LYS A 68 -10.47 -10.13 -18.63
CA LYS A 68 -9.90 -11.20 -17.80
C LYS A 68 -9.87 -12.54 -18.52
N LEU A 69 -10.81 -12.76 -19.44
CA LEU A 69 -10.85 -13.93 -20.34
C LEU A 69 -9.98 -13.76 -21.59
N SER A 70 -9.29 -12.61 -21.75
CA SER A 70 -8.51 -12.26 -22.94
C SER A 70 -9.33 -12.22 -24.24
N GLN A 71 -10.64 -12.00 -24.13
CA GLN A 71 -11.57 -11.81 -25.25
C GLN A 71 -11.58 -10.32 -25.63
N TRP A 72 -10.52 -9.89 -26.32
CA TRP A 72 -10.22 -8.47 -26.50
C TRP A 72 -11.19 -7.74 -27.44
N ALA A 73 -11.77 -8.44 -28.42
CA ALA A 73 -12.73 -7.84 -29.35
C ALA A 73 -14.06 -7.55 -28.62
N GLU A 74 -14.55 -8.53 -27.87
CA GLU A 74 -15.77 -8.46 -27.08
C GLU A 74 -15.62 -7.45 -25.93
N ALA A 75 -14.44 -7.41 -25.29
CA ALA A 75 -14.12 -6.37 -24.32
C ALA A 75 -14.19 -4.96 -24.94
N ALA A 76 -13.64 -4.77 -26.14
CA ALA A 76 -13.69 -3.49 -26.82
C ALA A 76 -15.13 -3.07 -27.16
N GLU A 77 -15.98 -3.99 -27.62
CA GLU A 77 -17.39 -3.69 -27.89
C GLU A 77 -18.14 -3.27 -26.62
N ALA A 78 -17.94 -3.99 -25.53
CA ALA A 78 -18.56 -3.66 -24.25
C ALA A 78 -18.04 -2.31 -23.68
N TRP A 79 -16.75 -2.02 -23.81
CA TRP A 79 -16.18 -0.72 -23.44
C TRP A 79 -16.74 0.43 -24.29
N GLU A 80 -16.97 0.23 -25.58
CA GLU A 80 -17.57 1.25 -26.43
C GLU A 80 -19.01 1.57 -25.99
N LYS A 81 -19.79 0.56 -25.61
CA LYS A 81 -21.14 0.73 -25.06
C LYS A 81 -21.11 1.46 -23.71
N PHE A 82 -20.18 1.10 -22.83
CA PHE A 82 -19.96 1.79 -21.56
C PHE A 82 -19.65 3.29 -21.78
N VAL A 83 -18.72 3.63 -22.68
CA VAL A 83 -18.35 5.02 -23.00
C VAL A 83 -19.55 5.84 -23.50
N LYS A 84 -20.45 5.24 -24.29
CA LYS A 84 -21.66 5.91 -24.79
C LYS A 84 -22.69 6.19 -23.69
N LEU A 85 -22.69 5.38 -22.63
CA LEU A 85 -23.64 5.47 -21.51
C LEU A 85 -23.03 6.15 -20.27
N ALA A 86 -21.76 6.55 -20.35
CA ALA A 86 -21.04 7.24 -19.29
C ALA A 86 -21.78 8.52 -18.86
N LYS A 87 -21.98 8.67 -17.54
CA LYS A 87 -22.71 9.78 -16.93
C LYS A 87 -21.79 10.93 -16.52
N SER A 88 -20.47 10.73 -16.58
CA SER A 88 -19.48 11.77 -16.28
C SER A 88 -18.26 11.69 -17.20
N ASP A 89 -17.54 12.80 -17.31
CA ASP A 89 -16.29 12.87 -18.09
C ASP A 89 -15.22 11.92 -17.57
N GLY A 90 -15.24 11.64 -16.26
CA GLY A 90 -14.39 10.63 -15.65
C GLY A 90 -14.67 9.24 -16.22
N GLU A 91 -15.94 8.82 -16.19
CA GLU A 91 -16.40 7.50 -16.69
C GLU A 91 -16.05 7.33 -18.15
N LYS A 92 -16.29 8.38 -18.92
CA LYS A 92 -15.97 8.43 -20.34
C LYS A 92 -14.47 8.27 -20.59
N THR A 93 -13.62 9.03 -19.89
CA THR A 93 -12.15 8.97 -20.04
C THR A 93 -11.60 7.59 -19.66
N PHE A 94 -12.13 7.01 -18.57
CA PHE A 94 -11.77 5.67 -18.13
C PHE A 94 -12.13 4.62 -19.18
N GLY A 95 -13.38 4.62 -19.65
CA GLY A 95 -13.84 3.70 -20.68
C GLY A 95 -13.07 3.84 -22.00
N GLU A 96 -12.78 5.06 -22.45
CA GLU A 96 -12.01 5.33 -23.68
C GLU A 96 -10.58 4.79 -23.59
N THR A 97 -9.97 4.88 -22.41
CA THR A 97 -8.63 4.33 -22.15
C THR A 97 -8.61 2.82 -22.28
N ARG A 98 -9.60 2.15 -21.68
CA ARG A 98 -9.73 0.68 -21.73
C ARG A 98 -10.13 0.19 -23.12
N LEU A 99 -11.05 0.89 -23.79
CA LEU A 99 -11.45 0.65 -25.19
C LEU A 99 -10.25 0.66 -26.13
N LYS A 100 -9.40 1.69 -26.02
CA LYS A 100 -8.19 1.82 -26.84
C LYS A 100 -7.23 0.65 -26.63
N ALA A 101 -7.03 0.22 -25.38
CA ALA A 101 -6.18 -0.92 -25.05
C ALA A 101 -6.74 -2.24 -25.60
N CYS A 102 -8.04 -2.48 -25.45
CA CYS A 102 -8.69 -3.69 -25.96
C CYS A 102 -8.64 -3.77 -27.48
N ARG A 103 -8.90 -2.66 -28.20
CA ARG A 103 -8.79 -2.61 -29.67
C ARG A 103 -7.36 -2.85 -30.16
N ALA A 104 -6.35 -2.35 -29.44
CA ALA A 104 -4.95 -2.61 -29.79
C ALA A 104 -4.60 -4.10 -29.66
N ARG A 105 -5.09 -4.76 -28.61
CA ARG A 105 -4.91 -6.20 -28.38
C ARG A 105 -5.69 -7.07 -29.37
N ALA A 106 -6.94 -6.71 -29.66
CA ALA A 106 -7.78 -7.38 -30.65
C ALA A 106 -7.19 -7.28 -32.08
N ALA A 107 -6.56 -6.15 -32.40
CA ALA A 107 -5.90 -5.93 -33.70
C ALA A 107 -4.50 -6.56 -33.80
N GLY A 108 -4.00 -7.23 -32.75
CA GLY A 108 -2.63 -7.75 -32.70
C GLY A 108 -1.54 -6.68 -32.80
N LYS A 109 -1.88 -5.41 -32.47
CA LYS A 109 -1.04 -4.22 -32.68
C LYS A 109 -0.48 -3.64 -31.38
N GLU A 110 -0.08 -4.50 -30.45
CA GLU A 110 0.94 -4.14 -29.46
C GLU A 110 2.24 -4.91 -29.73
N PRO A 111 3.42 -4.27 -29.63
CA PRO A 111 4.70 -4.93 -29.79
C PRO A 111 4.90 -5.97 -28.68
N VAL A 112 5.40 -7.14 -29.04
CA VAL A 112 6.14 -7.97 -28.08
C VAL A 112 7.23 -7.08 -27.47
N PRO A 113 7.32 -6.94 -26.13
CA PRO A 113 8.38 -6.14 -25.52
C PRO A 113 9.74 -6.67 -26.00
N PRO A 114 10.75 -5.81 -26.24
CA PRO A 114 12.04 -6.26 -26.76
C PRO A 114 12.63 -7.35 -25.86
N LYS A 115 13.29 -8.37 -26.46
CA LYS A 115 14.09 -9.37 -25.74
C LYS A 115 14.93 -8.63 -24.69
N LYS A 116 14.72 -8.96 -23.42
CA LYS A 116 15.42 -8.32 -22.30
C LYS A 116 16.93 -8.37 -22.56
N PRO A 117 17.69 -7.28 -22.32
CA PRO A 117 19.11 -7.44 -22.03
C PRO A 117 19.24 -8.48 -20.91
N THR A 118 20.29 -9.32 -20.97
CA THR A 118 20.61 -10.35 -19.96
C THR A 118 20.19 -9.90 -18.56
N PRO A 119 19.45 -10.74 -17.81
CA PRO A 119 18.92 -10.33 -16.52
C PRO A 119 20.06 -9.71 -15.70
N PRO A 120 19.86 -8.54 -15.06
CA PRO A 120 20.76 -8.17 -13.99
C PRO A 120 20.81 -9.35 -13.02
N LYS A 121 22.01 -9.66 -12.50
CA LYS A 121 22.22 -10.71 -11.49
C LYS A 121 21.08 -10.68 -10.46
N PRO A 122 20.56 -11.84 -10.01
CA PRO A 122 19.44 -11.91 -9.08
C PRO A 122 19.63 -10.92 -7.93
N THR A 123 18.61 -10.09 -7.72
CA THR A 123 18.60 -9.09 -6.63
C THR A 123 18.31 -9.73 -5.27
N GLY A 124 18.12 -11.06 -5.24
CA GLY A 124 17.91 -11.88 -4.05
C GLY A 124 16.44 -12.03 -3.67
N PHE A 125 15.56 -11.17 -4.19
CA PHE A 125 14.13 -11.16 -3.90
C PHE A 125 13.29 -12.05 -4.82
N GLU A 126 13.86 -12.55 -5.92
CA GLU A 126 13.15 -13.44 -6.86
C GLU A 126 12.64 -14.72 -6.17
N LYS A 127 13.31 -15.15 -5.08
CA LYS A 127 12.91 -16.28 -4.24
C LYS A 127 11.50 -16.15 -3.64
N TYR A 128 10.97 -14.94 -3.53
CA TYR A 128 9.62 -14.67 -3.01
C TYR A 128 8.55 -14.56 -4.09
N GLU A 129 8.92 -14.51 -5.37
CA GLU A 129 7.96 -14.24 -6.46
C GLU A 129 7.12 -15.47 -6.84
N LYS A 130 7.67 -16.68 -6.64
CA LYS A 130 6.95 -17.94 -6.90
C LYS A 130 6.04 -18.28 -5.72
N GLN A 131 4.73 -18.17 -5.94
CA GLN A 131 3.70 -18.36 -4.93
C GLN A 131 2.97 -19.70 -5.18
N SER A 132 2.84 -20.51 -4.14
CA SER A 132 2.04 -21.74 -4.07
C SER A 132 0.54 -21.44 -4.07
N MET A 133 -0.27 -22.48 -4.26
CA MET A 133 -1.72 -22.42 -4.08
C MET A 133 -2.14 -22.53 -2.62
N VAL A 134 -1.29 -23.12 -1.77
CA VAL A 134 -1.56 -23.37 -0.36
C VAL A 134 -0.64 -22.57 0.54
N PHE A 135 -1.15 -22.19 1.72
CA PHE A 135 -0.37 -21.52 2.74
C PHE A 135 0.60 -22.50 3.41
N THR A 136 1.86 -22.07 3.52
CA THR A 136 2.80 -22.60 4.51
C THR A 136 2.56 -21.86 5.82
N THR A 137 2.62 -22.56 6.95
CA THR A 137 2.55 -21.94 8.29
C THR A 137 3.85 -22.19 9.04
N ILE A 138 4.46 -21.13 9.56
CA ILE A 138 5.62 -21.18 10.46
C ILE A 138 5.21 -20.58 11.79
N ARG A 139 5.65 -21.20 12.90
CA ARG A 139 5.39 -20.72 14.26
C ARG A 139 6.69 -20.35 14.95
N THR A 140 6.64 -19.28 15.72
CA THR A 140 7.69 -18.82 16.63
C THR A 140 7.09 -18.61 18.02
N GLU A 141 7.84 -18.02 18.94
CA GLU A 141 7.35 -17.72 20.29
C GLU A 141 6.13 -16.78 20.25
N HIS A 142 6.18 -15.74 19.43
CA HIS A 142 5.17 -14.68 19.40
C HIS A 142 4.32 -14.66 18.13
N PHE A 143 4.61 -15.51 17.14
CA PHE A 143 3.96 -15.44 15.84
C PHE A 143 3.50 -16.78 15.29
N MET A 144 2.37 -16.73 14.60
CA MET A 144 1.97 -17.73 13.61
C MET A 144 1.93 -17.02 12.25
N VAL A 145 2.92 -17.28 11.42
CA VAL A 145 3.06 -16.66 10.10
C VAL A 145 2.55 -17.62 9.03
N GLN A 146 1.76 -17.11 8.11
CA GLN A 146 1.20 -17.84 6.99
C GLN A 146 1.54 -17.12 5.69
N ALA A 147 2.16 -17.81 4.74
CA ALA A 147 2.38 -17.28 3.40
C ALA A 147 2.30 -18.37 2.33
N LYS A 148 1.92 -18.00 1.11
CA LYS A 148 1.95 -18.89 -0.07
C LYS A 148 3.37 -19.09 -0.63
N ASN A 149 4.41 -18.63 0.05
CA ASN A 149 5.81 -18.93 -0.27
C ASN A 149 6.54 -19.29 1.01
N ARG A 150 7.14 -20.49 1.08
CA ARG A 150 7.77 -21.01 2.30
C ARG A 150 8.94 -20.15 2.77
N THR A 151 9.85 -19.78 1.86
CA THR A 151 11.00 -18.94 2.20
C THR A 151 10.58 -17.57 2.70
N LEU A 152 9.55 -16.96 2.09
CA LEU A 152 8.95 -15.73 2.59
C LEU A 152 8.33 -15.93 3.97
N CYS A 153 7.67 -17.06 4.21
CA CYS A 153 7.08 -17.39 5.51
C CYS A 153 8.14 -17.49 6.62
N GLU A 154 9.25 -18.17 6.34
CA GLU A 154 10.39 -18.35 7.25
C GLU A 154 11.09 -17.01 7.52
N ASP A 155 11.40 -16.24 6.47
CA ASP A 155 12.06 -14.94 6.59
C ASP A 155 11.14 -13.93 7.31
N ALA A 156 9.83 -13.93 7.02
CA ALA A 156 8.87 -13.08 7.71
C ALA A 156 8.71 -13.42 9.19
N ALA A 157 8.75 -14.71 9.55
CA ALA A 157 8.71 -15.13 10.95
C ALA A 157 9.94 -14.63 11.73
N LYS A 158 11.13 -14.73 11.14
CA LYS A 158 12.36 -14.19 11.72
C LYS A 158 12.33 -12.67 11.86
N GLU A 159 11.90 -11.97 10.82
CA GLU A 159 11.79 -10.50 10.82
C GLU A 159 10.71 -10.01 11.80
N ALA A 160 9.59 -10.73 11.95
CA ALA A 160 8.56 -10.39 12.91
C ALA A 160 9.08 -10.42 14.36
N GLU A 161 9.85 -11.44 14.75
CA GLU A 161 10.48 -11.53 16.07
C GLU A 161 11.49 -10.39 16.29
N ARG A 162 12.32 -10.10 15.28
CA ARG A 162 13.28 -8.99 15.33
C ARG A 162 12.58 -7.65 15.52
N HIS A 163 11.52 -7.41 14.76
CA HIS A 163 10.73 -6.17 14.84
C HIS A 163 9.97 -6.06 16.15
N LEU A 164 9.41 -7.15 16.66
CA LEU A 164 8.78 -7.16 17.99
C LEU A 164 9.78 -6.77 19.07
N GLY A 165 11.01 -7.30 19.03
CA GLY A 165 12.08 -6.92 19.93
C GLY A 165 12.39 -5.41 19.88
N ARG A 166 12.46 -4.83 18.66
CA ARG A 166 12.65 -3.40 18.45
C ARG A 166 11.47 -2.58 19.01
N ILE A 167 10.24 -2.96 18.68
CA ILE A 167 9.01 -2.28 19.14
C ILE A 167 8.93 -2.31 20.67
N ARG A 168 9.21 -3.46 21.30
CA ARG A 168 9.23 -3.61 22.77
C ARG A 168 10.29 -2.72 23.42
N SER A 169 11.49 -2.67 22.85
CA SER A 169 12.57 -1.84 23.35
C SER A 169 12.21 -0.35 23.30
N VAL A 170 11.56 0.11 22.23
CA VAL A 170 11.22 1.53 22.05
C VAL A 170 9.96 1.93 22.83
N PHE A 171 8.90 1.12 22.80
CA PHE A 171 7.57 1.55 23.29
C PHE A 171 7.12 0.87 24.59
N LEU A 172 7.75 -0.24 24.99
CA LEU A 172 7.30 -1.04 26.12
C LEU A 172 8.35 -1.24 27.22
N GLU A 173 9.46 -0.49 27.22
CA GLU A 173 10.56 -0.67 28.21
C GLU A 173 11.10 -2.10 28.24
N GLY A 174 11.01 -2.83 27.12
CA GLY A 174 11.43 -4.23 27.05
C GLY A 174 10.49 -5.23 27.74
N ARG A 175 9.32 -4.80 28.25
CA ARG A 175 8.30 -5.68 28.84
C ARG A 175 8.01 -6.88 27.94
N GLU A 176 7.73 -8.02 28.56
CA GLU A 176 7.37 -9.25 27.87
C GLU A 176 6.10 -9.08 27.03
N TRP A 177 6.01 -9.87 25.96
CA TRP A 177 4.85 -9.92 25.08
C TRP A 177 4.24 -11.32 25.14
N PRO A 178 3.34 -11.61 26.09
CA PRO A 178 2.80 -12.95 26.30
C PRO A 178 1.65 -13.27 25.32
N HIS A 179 1.76 -12.82 24.08
CA HIS A 179 0.68 -12.91 23.08
C HIS A 179 1.20 -13.42 21.75
N VAL A 180 0.36 -14.20 21.07
CA VAL A 180 0.62 -14.63 19.70
C VAL A 180 -0.11 -13.71 18.73
N VAL A 181 0.59 -13.28 17.68
CA VAL A 181 0.03 -12.53 16.54
C VAL A 181 0.02 -13.43 15.31
N THR A 182 -1.11 -13.50 14.63
CA THR A 182 -1.20 -14.18 13.33
C THR A 182 -0.80 -13.20 12.22
N ILE A 183 0.22 -13.53 11.45
CA ILE A 183 0.61 -12.75 10.26
C ILE A 183 0.21 -13.55 9.03
N CYS A 184 -0.66 -13.00 8.19
CA CYS A 184 -1.00 -13.60 6.90
C CYS A 184 -0.43 -12.76 5.76
N ILE A 185 0.36 -13.37 4.89
CA ILE A 185 0.94 -12.76 3.71
C ILE A 185 0.27 -13.37 2.47
N HIS A 186 -0.69 -12.63 1.95
CA HIS A 186 -1.44 -12.94 0.73
C HIS A 186 -0.56 -12.83 -0.50
N LYS A 187 -0.94 -13.52 -1.58
CA LYS A 187 -0.17 -13.48 -2.83
C LYS A 187 -0.03 -12.08 -3.41
N ASN A 188 -1.11 -11.31 -3.44
CA ASN A 188 -1.19 -10.00 -4.10
C ASN A 188 -2.32 -9.17 -3.47
N HIS A 189 -2.36 -7.88 -3.81
CA HIS A 189 -3.35 -6.95 -3.28
C HIS A 189 -4.80 -7.42 -3.43
N GLY A 190 -5.18 -8.01 -4.57
CA GLY A 190 -6.56 -8.48 -4.78
C GLY A 190 -6.95 -9.64 -3.87
N GLU A 191 -6.03 -10.55 -3.59
CA GLU A 191 -6.25 -11.63 -2.62
C GLU A 191 -6.35 -11.09 -1.20
N TYR A 192 -5.47 -10.16 -0.83
CA TYR A 192 -5.49 -9.47 0.45
C TYR A 192 -6.82 -8.75 0.71
N VAL A 193 -7.33 -7.95 -0.22
CA VAL A 193 -8.61 -7.25 -0.08
C VAL A 193 -9.77 -8.23 0.11
N LEU A 194 -9.80 -9.30 -0.68
CA LEU A 194 -10.86 -10.32 -0.63
C LEU A 194 -10.83 -11.14 0.66
N GLU A 195 -9.66 -11.68 1.02
CA GLU A 195 -9.52 -12.62 2.14
C GLU A 195 -9.45 -11.89 3.49
N ALA A 196 -8.82 -10.71 3.56
CA ALA A 196 -8.72 -9.93 4.81
C ALA A 196 -9.93 -9.00 5.06
N GLY A 197 -10.76 -8.75 4.04
CA GLY A 197 -11.91 -7.85 4.13
C GLY A 197 -11.50 -6.39 4.38
N THR A 198 -10.36 -5.97 3.82
CA THR A 198 -9.79 -4.63 3.99
C THR A 198 -10.18 -3.70 2.84
N PRO A 199 -10.19 -2.38 3.04
CA PRO A 199 -10.42 -1.42 1.96
C PRO A 199 -9.35 -1.51 0.86
N GLU A 200 -9.72 -1.22 -0.39
CA GLU A 200 -8.82 -1.29 -1.57
C GLU A 200 -7.62 -0.33 -1.50
N TRP A 201 -7.65 0.71 -0.67
CA TRP A 201 -6.53 1.63 -0.52
C TRP A 201 -5.46 1.14 0.48
N SER A 202 -5.72 0.03 1.18
CA SER A 202 -4.88 -0.46 2.27
C SER A 202 -3.60 -1.13 1.75
N GLY A 203 -2.43 -0.63 2.17
CA GLY A 203 -1.13 -1.21 1.81
C GLY A 203 -0.67 -2.37 2.71
N GLY A 204 -1.45 -2.65 3.75
CA GLY A 204 -1.24 -3.54 4.87
C GLY A 204 -2.38 -3.32 5.85
N GLY A 205 -2.65 -4.24 6.75
CA GLY A 205 -3.66 -4.01 7.78
C GLY A 205 -3.43 -4.83 9.02
N TYR A 206 -4.08 -4.41 10.10
CA TYR A 206 -4.07 -5.12 11.36
C TYR A 206 -5.48 -5.20 11.95
N SER A 207 -5.70 -6.17 12.85
CA SER A 207 -6.89 -6.17 13.69
C SER A 207 -6.61 -6.79 15.05
N VAL A 208 -7.25 -6.25 16.07
CA VAL A 208 -7.31 -6.83 17.41
C VAL A 208 -8.79 -6.97 17.75
N ARG A 209 -9.25 -8.20 17.98
CA ARG A 209 -10.67 -8.50 18.24
C ARG A 209 -10.78 -9.35 19.50
N SER A 210 -11.48 -8.82 20.50
CA SER A 210 -11.82 -9.56 21.71
C SER A 210 -13.21 -10.16 21.57
N TYR A 211 -13.34 -11.43 21.91
CA TYR A 211 -14.58 -12.18 21.93
C TYR A 211 -15.07 -12.33 23.38
N GLY A 212 -16.38 -12.50 23.57
CA GLY A 212 -17.02 -12.55 24.90
C GLY A 212 -16.52 -13.68 25.83
N THR A 213 -15.72 -14.61 25.31
CA THR A 213 -15.04 -15.69 26.04
C THR A 213 -13.70 -15.27 26.67
N GLY A 214 -13.28 -14.02 26.51
CA GLY A 214 -11.97 -13.51 26.96
C GLY A 214 -10.83 -13.76 25.98
N GLU A 215 -11.10 -14.46 24.88
CA GLU A 215 -10.13 -14.68 23.80
C GLU A 215 -9.94 -13.40 22.98
N THR A 216 -8.69 -13.01 22.74
CA THR A 216 -8.35 -11.87 21.88
C THR A 216 -7.47 -12.33 20.72
N ILE A 217 -7.99 -12.13 19.50
CA ILE A 217 -7.31 -12.46 18.24
C ILE A 217 -6.57 -11.23 17.73
N ARG A 218 -5.29 -11.40 17.43
CA ARG A 218 -4.39 -10.36 16.90
C ARG A 218 -3.92 -10.77 15.51
N ARG A 219 -4.16 -9.93 14.52
CA ARG A 219 -3.84 -10.21 13.12
C ARG A 219 -3.09 -9.06 12.47
N VAL A 220 -2.15 -9.42 11.61
CA VAL A 220 -1.51 -8.58 10.61
C VAL A 220 -1.74 -9.24 9.24
N GLU A 221 -2.23 -8.48 8.30
CA GLU A 221 -2.64 -8.92 6.97
C GLU A 221 -1.82 -8.12 5.94
N LEU A 222 -1.07 -8.81 5.10
CA LEU A 222 -0.07 -8.26 4.18
C LEU A 222 -0.20 -8.89 2.79
N PHE A 223 0.45 -8.34 1.77
CA PHE A 223 0.55 -9.01 0.46
C PHE A 223 1.96 -8.94 -0.11
N ALA A 224 2.36 -10.01 -0.81
CA ALA A 224 3.75 -10.20 -1.24
C ALA A 224 4.10 -9.49 -2.56
N LEU A 225 3.16 -9.44 -3.51
CA LEU A 225 3.43 -9.05 -4.89
C LEU A 225 2.72 -7.77 -5.31
N ASP A 226 3.43 -6.95 -6.07
CA ASP A 226 2.89 -5.78 -6.78
C ASP A 226 2.08 -6.19 -8.03
N GLU A 227 1.54 -5.20 -8.75
CA GLU A 227 0.75 -5.41 -9.97
C GLU A 227 1.53 -6.11 -11.10
N LYS A 228 2.87 -6.02 -11.08
CA LYS A 228 3.78 -6.67 -12.03
C LYS A 228 4.20 -8.07 -11.57
N ARG A 229 3.59 -8.58 -10.49
CA ARG A 229 3.92 -9.85 -9.84
C ARG A 229 5.36 -9.89 -9.30
N LYS A 230 5.90 -8.72 -8.96
CA LYS A 230 7.21 -8.57 -8.35
C LYS A 230 7.08 -8.42 -6.85
N TYR A 231 8.03 -9.00 -6.13
CA TYR A 231 8.05 -8.91 -4.68
C TYR A 231 8.17 -7.46 -4.22
N ILE A 232 7.35 -7.09 -3.24
CA ILE A 232 7.37 -5.78 -2.61
C ILE A 232 8.57 -5.75 -1.66
N GLN A 233 9.67 -5.15 -2.14
CA GLN A 233 10.98 -5.24 -1.49
C GLN A 233 10.99 -4.73 -0.06
N ASP A 234 10.16 -3.73 0.26
CA ASP A 234 10.05 -3.14 1.59
C ASP A 234 8.97 -3.79 2.48
N LEU A 235 8.35 -4.90 2.05
CA LEU A 235 7.29 -5.58 2.81
C LEU A 235 7.74 -5.92 4.24
N LEU A 236 8.88 -6.60 4.39
CA LEU A 236 9.36 -7.05 5.71
C LEU A 236 10.06 -5.96 6.50
N THR A 237 10.59 -4.92 5.83
CA THR A 237 11.38 -3.87 6.47
C THR A 237 10.56 -2.61 6.78
N LYS A 238 9.39 -2.46 6.16
CA LYS A 238 8.51 -1.29 6.29
C LYS A 238 7.09 -1.69 6.67
N THR A 239 6.37 -2.44 5.82
CA THR A 239 4.94 -2.70 6.05
C THR A 239 4.71 -3.60 7.25
N LEU A 240 5.47 -4.69 7.39
CA LEU A 240 5.38 -5.61 8.53
C LEU A 240 5.59 -4.90 9.88
N PRO A 241 6.69 -4.18 10.14
CA PRO A 241 6.87 -3.49 11.41
C PRO A 241 5.86 -2.36 11.64
N HIS A 242 5.36 -1.73 10.57
CA HIS A 242 4.31 -0.71 10.65
C HIS A 242 3.02 -1.30 11.23
N GLU A 243 2.47 -2.34 10.58
CA GLU A 243 1.22 -2.98 11.02
C GLU A 243 1.36 -3.67 12.39
N LEU A 244 2.52 -4.31 12.64
CA LEU A 244 2.81 -4.92 13.93
C LEU A 244 2.84 -3.89 15.06
N THR A 245 3.33 -2.67 14.80
CA THR A 245 3.34 -1.59 15.80
C THR A 245 1.91 -1.24 16.20
N HIS A 246 0.97 -1.18 15.26
CA HIS A 246 -0.42 -0.91 15.62
C HIS A 246 -1.03 -1.99 16.53
N VAL A 247 -0.74 -3.27 16.28
CA VAL A 247 -1.17 -4.36 17.19
C VAL A 247 -0.61 -4.17 18.59
N VAL A 248 0.69 -3.88 18.70
CA VAL A 248 1.36 -3.70 19.99
C VAL A 248 0.83 -2.47 20.72
N LEU A 249 0.64 -1.35 20.02
CA LEU A 249 0.09 -0.13 20.61
C LEU A 249 -1.37 -0.31 21.01
N HIS A 250 -2.16 -1.08 20.26
CA HIS A 250 -3.54 -1.40 20.61
C HIS A 250 -3.62 -2.14 21.96
N GLU A 251 -2.77 -3.15 22.15
CA GLU A 251 -2.67 -3.86 23.44
C GLU A 251 -2.16 -2.93 24.55
N TYR A 252 -1.12 -2.14 24.27
CA TYR A 252 -0.53 -1.27 25.27
C TYR A 252 -1.50 -0.20 25.77
N PHE A 253 -2.17 0.52 24.87
CA PHE A 253 -3.11 1.58 25.23
C PHE A 253 -4.46 1.05 25.70
N GLY A 254 -4.85 -0.14 25.25
CA GLY A 254 -6.19 -0.68 25.41
C GLY A 254 -7.20 0.01 24.49
N GLU A 255 -8.28 -0.71 24.16
CA GLU A 255 -9.28 -0.32 23.14
C GLU A 255 -9.72 1.14 23.22
N ARG A 256 -10.13 1.59 24.42
CA ARG A 256 -10.69 2.93 24.61
C ARG A 256 -9.66 4.03 24.31
N THR A 257 -8.46 3.91 24.86
CA THR A 257 -7.43 4.93 24.68
C THR A 257 -6.84 4.87 23.29
N PHE A 258 -6.66 3.66 22.74
CA PHE A 258 -6.15 3.49 21.39
C PHE A 258 -7.06 4.15 20.33
N ARG A 259 -8.39 4.00 20.44
CA ARG A 259 -9.36 4.69 19.56
C ARG A 259 -9.31 6.22 19.66
N GLY A 260 -8.90 6.76 20.81
CA GLY A 260 -8.75 8.19 21.05
C GLY A 260 -7.34 8.73 20.81
N LEU A 261 -6.40 7.87 20.41
CA LEU A 261 -5.01 8.24 20.20
C LEU A 261 -4.93 9.23 19.02
N PRO A 262 -4.16 10.33 19.12
CA PRO A 262 -3.93 11.22 17.99
C PRO A 262 -3.48 10.43 16.76
N LEU A 263 -4.17 10.61 15.63
CA LEU A 263 -3.87 9.86 14.41
C LEU A 263 -2.40 10.01 13.99
N ALA A 264 -1.89 11.25 14.09
CA ALA A 264 -0.49 11.55 13.78
C ALA A 264 0.50 10.85 14.72
N LEU A 265 0.14 10.67 16.00
CA LEU A 265 1.00 9.95 16.93
C LEU A 265 0.99 8.46 16.62
N ASN A 266 -0.19 7.86 16.41
CA ASN A 266 -0.32 6.43 16.08
C ASN A 266 0.52 6.08 14.83
N GLU A 267 0.32 6.82 13.74
CA GLU A 267 1.03 6.65 12.47
C GLU A 267 2.52 6.95 12.61
N GLY A 268 2.87 8.04 13.31
CA GLY A 268 4.26 8.41 13.52
C GLY A 268 5.06 7.38 14.33
N LEU A 269 4.43 6.68 15.28
CA LEU A 269 5.05 5.60 16.04
C LEU A 269 5.27 4.36 15.16
N ALA A 270 4.29 3.98 14.34
CA ALA A 270 4.44 2.89 13.36
C ALA A 270 5.56 3.19 12.33
N MET A 271 5.63 4.43 11.85
CA MET A 271 6.68 4.88 10.93
C MET A 271 8.06 5.04 11.58
N TYR A 272 8.14 5.17 12.91
CA TYR A 272 9.42 5.30 13.61
C TYR A 272 10.26 4.02 13.52
N VAL A 273 9.59 2.85 13.53
CA VAL A 273 10.25 1.55 13.48
C VAL A 273 10.53 1.05 12.05
N GLU A 274 9.92 1.66 11.03
CA GLU A 274 10.23 1.38 9.62
C GLU A 274 11.71 1.58 9.29
N GLU A 275 12.25 0.74 8.41
CA GLU A 275 13.63 0.81 7.96
C GLU A 275 13.73 1.51 6.60
N GLY A 276 14.74 2.37 6.44
CA GLY A 276 15.05 3.01 5.16
C GLY A 276 14.13 4.16 4.72
N THR A 277 13.09 4.51 5.49
CA THR A 277 12.11 5.53 5.09
C THR A 277 12.37 6.93 5.66
N ALA A 278 13.07 7.02 6.79
CA ALA A 278 13.28 8.26 7.56
C ALA A 278 13.83 9.43 6.72
N VAL A 279 14.92 9.21 5.98
CA VAL A 279 15.59 10.25 5.18
C VAL A 279 14.68 10.79 4.08
N ARG A 280 13.88 9.92 3.45
CA ARG A 280 12.96 10.32 2.38
C ARG A 280 11.85 11.23 2.93
N TYR A 281 11.20 10.83 4.02
CA TYR A 281 10.13 11.62 4.63
C TYR A 281 10.65 12.95 5.16
N GLU A 282 11.82 12.94 5.82
CA GLU A 282 12.44 14.14 6.32
C GLU A 282 12.80 15.12 5.20
N LYS A 283 13.36 14.64 4.09
CA LYS A 283 13.66 15.50 2.94
C LYS A 283 12.38 16.13 2.37
N GLN A 284 11.35 15.34 2.15
CA GLN A 284 10.06 15.82 1.64
C GLN A 284 9.46 16.89 2.56
N LEU A 285 9.51 16.66 3.87
CA LEU A 285 8.98 17.60 4.84
C LEU A 285 9.83 18.86 4.97
N ALA A 286 11.16 18.74 4.99
CA ALA A 286 12.07 19.89 5.09
C ALA A 286 11.84 20.88 3.93
N GLU A 287 11.64 20.38 2.71
CA GLU A 287 11.29 21.20 1.54
C GLU A 287 9.92 21.90 1.70
N ALA A 288 8.94 21.25 2.33
CA ALA A 288 7.62 21.80 2.58
C ALA A 288 7.65 22.87 3.69
N VAL A 289 8.33 22.59 4.80
CA VAL A 289 8.52 23.51 5.94
C VAL A 289 9.28 24.76 5.50
N LYS A 290 10.30 24.64 4.65
CA LYS A 290 11.02 25.81 4.08
C LYS A 290 10.08 26.75 3.31
N LYS A 291 8.99 26.23 2.73
CA LYS A 291 7.95 27.01 2.03
C LYS A 291 6.82 27.47 2.95
N GLY A 292 6.91 27.19 4.25
CA GLY A 292 5.84 27.47 5.22
C GLY A 292 4.65 26.51 5.13
N HIS A 293 4.78 25.39 4.41
CA HIS A 293 3.70 24.43 4.18
C HIS A 293 3.82 23.23 5.13
N TYR A 294 3.22 23.33 6.31
CA TYR A 294 3.14 22.26 7.31
C TYR A 294 1.96 22.52 8.27
N TYR A 295 1.51 21.50 8.98
CA TYR A 295 0.50 21.64 10.02
C TYR A 295 1.15 22.09 11.34
N LYS A 296 0.52 22.95 12.13
CA LYS A 296 1.03 23.22 13.47
C LYS A 296 0.95 21.96 14.33
N LEU A 297 1.92 21.68 15.21
CA LEU A 297 1.92 20.48 16.05
C LEU A 297 0.64 20.35 16.90
N PRO A 298 0.12 21.44 17.52
CA PRO A 298 -1.17 21.37 18.21
C PRO A 298 -2.34 20.93 17.32
N ASP A 299 -2.34 21.32 16.04
CA ASP A 299 -3.39 20.95 15.10
C ASP A 299 -3.20 19.52 14.59
N LEU A 300 -1.97 19.15 14.22
CA LEU A 300 -1.59 17.82 13.75
C LEU A 300 -2.01 16.74 14.75
N PHE A 301 -1.70 16.92 16.03
CA PHE A 301 -2.04 15.94 17.07
C PHE A 301 -3.49 16.05 17.60
N LYS A 302 -4.29 16.98 17.09
CA LYS A 302 -5.75 16.99 17.32
C LYS A 302 -6.54 16.37 16.17
N MET A 303 -5.91 16.07 15.04
CA MET A 303 -6.59 15.49 13.88
C MET A 303 -7.16 14.11 14.18
N GLN A 304 -8.45 13.96 13.90
CA GLN A 304 -9.20 12.69 14.02
C GLN A 304 -9.50 12.06 12.66
N ARG A 305 -9.15 12.74 11.57
CA ARG A 305 -9.35 12.29 10.18
C ARG A 305 -8.15 12.72 9.34
N TYR A 306 -7.83 11.93 8.32
CA TYR A 306 -6.76 12.28 7.41
C TYR A 306 -7.07 13.60 6.68
N PRO A 307 -6.11 14.53 6.58
CA PRO A 307 -6.28 15.75 5.82
C PRO A 307 -6.13 15.49 4.31
N PRO A 308 -6.53 16.43 3.43
CA PRO A 308 -6.41 16.25 1.97
C PRO A 308 -4.99 15.92 1.50
N SER A 309 -3.97 16.50 2.14
CA SER A 309 -2.56 16.21 1.83
C SER A 309 -2.03 15.09 2.72
N VAL A 310 -2.49 13.87 2.45
CA VAL A 310 -2.14 12.64 3.19
C VAL A 310 -0.62 12.39 3.19
N GLY A 311 0.06 12.63 2.07
CA GLY A 311 1.52 12.47 2.00
C GLY A 311 2.28 13.45 2.89
N LEU A 312 1.79 14.68 3.05
CA LEU A 312 2.37 15.65 3.99
C LEU A 312 2.08 15.24 5.43
N PHE A 313 0.87 14.76 5.71
CA PHE A 313 0.48 14.25 7.01
C PHE A 313 1.43 13.12 7.46
N TYR A 314 1.64 12.08 6.65
CA TYR A 314 2.55 10.99 6.99
C TYR A 314 3.99 11.45 7.21
N ALA A 315 4.53 12.25 6.28
CA ALA A 315 5.89 12.77 6.42
C ALA A 315 6.06 13.61 7.70
N GLN A 316 5.06 14.42 8.03
CA GLN A 316 5.07 15.26 9.23
C GLN A 316 4.91 14.44 10.51
N SER A 317 3.98 13.49 10.55
CA SER A 317 3.76 12.57 11.67
C SER A 317 5.04 11.79 11.99
N ALA A 318 5.68 11.21 10.97
CA ALA A 318 6.96 10.50 11.13
C ALA A 318 8.06 11.41 11.68
N SER A 319 8.20 12.63 11.15
CA SER A 319 9.24 13.57 11.58
C SER A 319 8.99 14.11 13.00
N ALA A 320 7.75 14.49 13.31
CA ALA A 320 7.39 15.01 14.63
C ALA A 320 7.57 13.95 15.71
N THR A 321 7.08 12.72 15.49
CA THR A 321 7.27 11.62 16.44
C THR A 321 8.73 11.24 16.60
N ARG A 322 9.51 11.18 15.51
CA ARG A 322 10.96 10.96 15.58
C ARG A 322 11.67 12.06 16.37
N TYR A 323 11.28 13.32 16.18
CA TYR A 323 11.82 14.44 16.95
C TYR A 323 11.52 14.28 18.45
N LEU A 324 10.28 13.93 18.82
CA LEU A 324 9.91 13.70 20.21
C LEU A 324 10.76 12.59 20.86
N ILE A 325 11.01 11.49 20.13
CA ILE A 325 11.76 10.33 20.64
C ILE A 325 13.28 10.59 20.69
N GLU A 326 13.85 11.16 19.62
CA GLU A 326 15.32 11.22 19.46
C GLU A 326 15.95 12.52 19.97
N LYS A 327 15.16 13.60 20.10
CA LYS A 327 15.66 14.95 20.41
C LYS A 327 14.89 15.65 21.51
N GLY A 328 13.59 15.40 21.61
CA GLY A 328 12.70 16.09 22.55
C GLY A 328 12.74 15.54 23.96
N MET A 329 13.09 14.28 24.15
CA MET A 329 13.01 13.55 25.42
C MET A 329 14.13 12.50 25.54
N THR A 330 14.49 12.14 26.77
CA THR A 330 15.22 10.89 27.04
C THR A 330 14.28 9.69 26.88
N ALA A 331 14.83 8.47 26.87
CA ALA A 331 14.02 7.24 26.81
C ALA A 331 13.00 7.18 27.97
N GLU A 332 13.42 7.45 29.20
CA GLU A 332 12.56 7.44 30.41
C GLU A 332 11.45 8.50 30.34
N GLN A 333 11.78 9.70 29.84
CA GLN A 333 10.80 10.76 29.63
C GLN A 333 9.78 10.37 28.56
N PHE A 334 10.24 9.73 27.47
CA PHE A 334 9.34 9.26 26.42
C PHE A 334 8.39 8.15 26.93
N GLN A 335 8.85 7.25 27.80
CA GLN A 335 7.97 6.27 28.43
C GLN A 335 6.95 6.92 29.35
N THR A 336 7.39 7.91 30.14
CA THR A 336 6.50 8.71 30.97
C THR A 336 5.45 9.42 30.11
N PHE A 337 5.85 9.98 28.96
CA PHE A 337 4.95 10.58 27.99
C PHE A 337 3.91 9.58 27.49
N LEU A 338 4.30 8.41 26.99
CA LEU A 338 3.36 7.37 26.54
C LEU A 338 2.41 6.91 27.66
N ALA A 339 2.91 6.78 28.89
CA ALA A 339 2.10 6.43 30.04
C ALA A 339 1.05 7.50 30.38
N GLN A 340 1.35 8.79 30.16
CA GLN A 340 0.38 9.87 30.34
C GLN A 340 -0.65 9.92 29.22
N ILE A 341 -0.24 9.68 27.97
CA ILE A 341 -1.18 9.49 26.85
C ILE A 341 -2.12 8.32 27.15
N LYS A 342 -1.59 7.21 27.69
CA LYS A 342 -2.39 6.04 28.10
C LYS A 342 -3.44 6.37 29.16
N LYS A 343 -3.17 7.33 30.05
CA LYS A 343 -4.13 7.84 31.05
C LYS A 343 -5.18 8.80 30.46
N GLY A 344 -5.08 9.14 29.17
CA GLY A 344 -6.00 10.03 28.48
C GLY A 344 -5.62 11.51 28.51
N ASN A 345 -4.40 11.85 28.95
CA ASN A 345 -3.91 13.23 28.89
C ASN A 345 -3.59 13.64 27.45
N ASP A 346 -3.78 14.92 27.14
CA ASP A 346 -3.39 15.46 25.85
C ASP A 346 -1.85 15.54 25.70
N MET A 347 -1.40 15.80 24.47
CA MET A 347 0.03 15.88 24.14
C MET A 347 0.80 16.85 25.03
N ASN A 348 0.26 18.03 25.32
CA ASN A 348 0.99 19.04 26.08
C ASN A 348 1.04 18.69 27.56
N ALA A 349 -0.06 18.20 28.15
CA ALA A 349 -0.09 17.72 29.52
C ALA A 349 0.85 16.50 29.73
N ALA A 350 0.88 15.59 28.76
CA ALA A 350 1.81 14.46 28.76
C ALA A 350 3.28 14.93 28.69
N LEU A 351 3.59 15.92 27.84
CA LEU A 351 4.92 16.53 27.75
C LEU A 351 5.32 17.25 29.04
N GLN A 352 4.42 18.01 29.67
CA GLN A 352 4.69 18.71 30.93
C GLN A 352 5.08 17.73 32.03
N THR A 353 4.37 16.61 32.11
CA THR A 353 4.67 15.55 33.08
C THR A 353 5.99 14.86 32.76
N ALA A 354 6.21 14.48 31.50
CA ALA A 354 7.44 13.82 31.07
C ALA A 354 8.69 14.68 31.28
N LEU A 355 8.58 15.98 31.05
CA LEU A 355 9.70 16.93 31.14
C LEU A 355 9.83 17.61 32.50
N GLY A 356 8.87 17.40 33.41
CA GLY A 356 8.87 17.97 34.76
C GLY A 356 8.78 19.49 34.79
N ARG A 357 8.13 20.13 33.80
CA ARG A 357 8.01 21.59 33.74
C ARG A 357 6.68 22.05 33.13
N PRO A 358 6.12 23.20 33.56
CA PRO A 358 4.89 23.75 33.00
C PRO A 358 5.13 24.48 31.66
N GLY A 359 4.05 24.85 30.99
CA GLY A 359 4.05 25.72 29.79
C GLY A 359 3.49 25.06 28.53
N ASP A 360 3.51 25.78 27.42
CA ASP A 360 3.18 25.23 26.10
C ASP A 360 4.42 24.58 25.49
N LEU A 361 4.69 23.36 25.95
CA LEU A 361 5.86 22.60 25.55
C LEU A 361 5.73 22.09 24.12
N LEU A 362 4.50 21.84 23.65
CA LEU A 362 4.26 21.43 22.28
C LEU A 362 4.59 22.55 21.28
N ALA A 363 4.19 23.79 21.55
CA ALA A 363 4.56 24.94 20.72
C ALA A 363 6.05 25.29 20.81
N ALA A 364 6.66 25.18 22.01
CA ALA A 364 8.10 25.37 22.17
C ALA A 364 8.90 24.34 21.36
N MET A 365 8.47 23.08 21.38
CA MET A 365 9.06 22.01 20.57
C MET A 365 8.85 22.23 19.08
N GLU A 366 7.68 22.71 18.65
CA GLU A 366 7.42 23.04 17.25
C GLU A 366 8.45 24.05 16.73
N THR A 367 8.72 25.10 17.48
CA THR A 367 9.65 26.17 17.05
C THR A 367 11.03 25.59 16.73
N HIS A 368 11.59 24.82 17.66
CA HIS A 368 12.90 24.20 17.49
C HIS A 368 12.91 23.15 16.36
N TRP A 369 11.86 22.32 16.28
CA TRP A 369 11.70 21.31 15.24
C TRP A 369 11.62 21.93 13.83
N VAL A 370 10.89 23.05 13.68
CA VAL A 370 10.78 23.79 12.41
C VAL A 370 12.12 24.39 12.00
N ASP A 371 12.87 24.98 12.92
CA ASP A 371 14.16 25.58 12.62
C ASP A 371 15.18 24.52 12.19
N MET A 372 15.21 23.37 12.88
CA MET A 372 16.00 22.21 12.45
C MET A 372 15.63 21.73 11.03
N LEU A 373 14.35 21.68 10.68
CA LEU A 373 13.93 21.29 9.34
C LEU A 373 14.31 22.33 8.27
N LYS A 374 14.30 23.62 8.58
CA LYS A 374 14.79 24.67 7.67
C LYS A 374 16.29 24.52 7.40
N GLU A 375 17.09 24.23 8.43
CA GLU A 375 18.53 23.97 8.28
C GLU A 375 18.79 22.74 7.41
N LYS A 376 18.08 21.64 7.66
CA LYS A 376 18.14 20.43 6.83
C LYS A 376 17.74 20.70 5.38
N ALA A 377 16.74 21.53 5.14
CA ALA A 377 16.35 21.91 3.78
C ALA A 377 17.49 22.64 3.03
N VAL A 378 18.32 23.42 3.74
CA VAL A 378 19.52 24.03 3.17
C VAL A 378 20.60 22.98 2.89
N GLU A 379 20.82 22.03 3.80
CA GLU A 379 21.77 20.92 3.61
C GLU A 379 21.40 20.06 2.39
N TYR A 380 20.13 19.65 2.29
CA TYR A 380 19.63 18.87 1.15
C TYR A 380 19.70 19.60 -0.18
N ALA A 381 19.69 20.93 -0.17
CA ALA A 381 19.91 21.75 -1.37
C ALA A 381 21.40 21.87 -1.76
N LYS A 382 22.33 21.75 -0.81
CA LYS A 382 23.78 21.81 -1.05
C LYS A 382 24.35 20.49 -1.56
N LYS A 383 23.78 19.34 -1.17
CA LYS A 383 24.18 18.04 -1.72
C LYS A 383 23.73 17.97 -3.19
N PRO A 384 24.63 17.76 -4.16
CA PRO A 384 24.24 17.65 -5.55
C PRO A 384 23.24 16.51 -5.66
N THR A 385 22.04 16.81 -6.17
CA THR A 385 21.15 15.76 -6.64
C THR A 385 21.92 15.00 -7.72
N PRO A 386 22.00 13.65 -7.69
CA PRO A 386 22.49 12.94 -8.86
C PRO A 386 21.65 13.43 -10.03
N LYS A 387 22.31 14.00 -11.05
CA LYS A 387 21.64 14.55 -12.23
C LYS A 387 20.72 13.46 -12.76
N LYS A 388 19.39 13.65 -12.64
CA LYS A 388 18.51 13.06 -13.65
C LYS A 388 18.99 13.64 -14.98
N LYS A 389 19.40 12.78 -15.91
CA LYS A 389 19.68 13.20 -17.29
C LYS A 389 18.53 14.11 -17.73
N PRO A 390 18.80 15.29 -18.32
CA PRO A 390 17.74 16.12 -18.87
C PRO A 390 16.92 15.27 -19.85
N PRO A 391 15.59 15.47 -19.96
CA PRO A 391 14.88 14.95 -21.09
C PRO A 391 15.56 15.52 -22.34
N GLU A 392 16.14 14.63 -23.15
CA GLU A 392 16.66 14.98 -24.45
C GLU A 392 15.51 15.66 -25.21
N LYS A 393 15.65 16.97 -25.47
CA LYS A 393 14.73 17.70 -26.36
C LYS A 393 14.87 17.07 -27.74
N LYS A 394 13.96 16.16 -28.08
CA LYS A 394 13.83 15.70 -29.47
C LYS A 394 12.86 16.62 -30.21
N PRO A 395 13.21 17.02 -31.44
CA PRO A 395 12.53 18.05 -32.21
C PRO A 395 11.15 17.55 -32.66
N ALA A 396 10.22 18.49 -32.87
CA ALA A 396 8.89 18.20 -33.40
C ALA A 396 8.99 17.56 -34.80
N PRO A 397 8.41 16.36 -35.03
CA PRO A 397 8.30 15.82 -36.37
C PRO A 397 6.88 16.02 -36.93
N THR A 398 6.85 16.54 -38.15
CA THR A 398 5.75 16.61 -39.13
C THR A 398 5.22 15.23 -39.57
N PRO A 399 4.06 15.16 -40.28
CA PRO A 399 3.37 13.91 -40.60
C PRO A 399 4.13 12.99 -41.58
N PRO A 400 3.71 11.71 -41.71
CA PRO A 400 4.58 10.60 -42.08
C PRO A 400 4.77 10.44 -43.59
N THR A 401 5.89 9.82 -43.98
CA THR A 401 6.05 9.17 -45.30
C THR A 401 6.46 7.70 -45.11
N VAL A 402 5.90 6.86 -45.97
CA VAL A 402 5.82 5.40 -45.97
C VAL A 402 7.11 4.73 -46.47
N THR A 403 7.43 3.51 -45.97
CA THR A 403 7.87 2.26 -46.69
C THR A 403 8.72 1.36 -45.78
N LYS A 404 8.26 0.15 -45.41
CA LYS A 404 8.30 -1.20 -46.04
C LYS A 404 9.49 -2.09 -45.59
N GLU A 405 9.14 -3.05 -44.73
CA GLU A 405 9.57 -4.47 -44.60
C GLU A 405 10.95 -4.97 -45.09
N LYS A 406 11.60 -5.81 -44.26
CA LYS A 406 11.77 -7.27 -44.49
C LYS A 406 12.35 -8.03 -43.26
N PRO A 407 12.19 -9.37 -43.17
CA PRO A 407 12.14 -10.10 -41.90
C PRO A 407 13.23 -11.18 -41.68
N GLU A 408 13.12 -11.84 -40.52
CA GLU A 408 13.57 -13.21 -40.15
C GLU A 408 15.08 -13.44 -39.92
N THR A 409 15.53 -14.30 -39.00
CA THR A 409 15.15 -15.71 -38.73
C THR A 409 15.39 -16.17 -37.27
N VAL A 410 14.90 -17.39 -36.99
CA VAL A 410 14.72 -18.15 -35.73
C VAL A 410 15.81 -19.22 -35.55
N GLU A 411 16.07 -19.66 -34.31
CA GLU A 411 16.43 -21.04 -33.86
C GLU A 411 16.49 -21.00 -32.30
N GLN A 412 15.74 -21.76 -31.47
CA GLN A 412 15.71 -23.22 -31.14
C GLN A 412 17.10 -23.71 -30.61
N GLU A 413 17.28 -24.39 -29.47
CA GLU A 413 16.55 -25.48 -28.78
C GLU A 413 17.09 -25.79 -27.35
N GLU A 414 16.26 -26.48 -26.55
CA GLU A 414 16.53 -27.60 -25.58
C GLU A 414 17.33 -27.37 -24.27
N GLU A 415 16.74 -27.61 -23.08
CA GLU A 415 16.43 -28.87 -22.33
C GLU A 415 17.63 -29.39 -21.51
N ASP A 416 17.48 -29.43 -20.18
CA ASP A 416 17.62 -30.66 -19.36
C ASP A 416 17.56 -30.41 -17.85
N GLU A 417 17.00 -31.41 -17.17
CA GLU A 417 16.62 -31.56 -15.76
C GLU A 417 17.82 -31.84 -14.82
N GLU A 418 17.68 -31.57 -13.52
CA GLU A 418 17.89 -32.55 -12.43
C GLU A 418 17.66 -31.95 -11.02
N ASP A 419 16.93 -32.72 -10.20
CA ASP A 419 16.59 -32.47 -8.80
C ASP A 419 17.73 -32.86 -7.83
N VAL A 420 17.97 -32.05 -6.78
CA VAL A 420 18.73 -32.49 -5.58
C VAL A 420 18.11 -31.93 -4.30
N ILE A 421 17.74 -32.87 -3.41
CA ILE A 421 17.29 -32.68 -2.03
C ILE A 421 18.51 -32.54 -1.11
N ILE A 422 18.54 -31.54 -0.20
CA ILE A 422 19.50 -31.53 0.92
C ILE A 422 18.80 -31.18 2.25
N LYS A 423 19.04 -32.04 3.25
CA LYS A 423 18.66 -31.91 4.66
C LYS A 423 19.54 -30.87 5.38
N VAL A 424 18.93 -30.16 6.32
CA VAL A 424 19.55 -29.09 7.11
C VAL A 424 20.01 -29.66 8.46
N GLU A 425 21.22 -29.28 8.87
CA GLU A 425 21.64 -29.20 10.29
C GLU A 425 21.84 -27.73 10.67
#